data_AF-A0A3Q0FLZ1-F1
#
_entry.id   AF-A0A3Q0FLZ1-F1
#
_cell.length_a   1.000
_cell.length_b   1.000
_cell.length_c   1.000
_cell.angle_alpha   90.00
_cell.angle_beta   90.00
_cell.angle_gamma   90.00
#
_symmetry.space_group_name_H-M   'P 1'
#
loop_
_entity.id
_entity.type
_entity.pdbx_description
1 polymer ?
#
loop_
_entity_poly.entity_id
_entity_poly.type
_entity_poly.pdbx_seq_one_letter_code
_entity_poly.pdbx_strand_id
1 'polypeptide(L)'
;MRAVSLRPRCGAGCRGLGLEPAAAIMAHVLNVNNEVVKLRKEVKRARVLTIRRLTRHIGKLKLKKGSEDVVLKNQRRAQRLIEEIHAMKEIKPDQVTKFALEKEINFESVCKMI
;
A
#
# COMPACT_ATOMS: atom_id res chain seq x y z
N MET A 1 25.76 35.95 -63.35
CA MET A 1 26.40 36.23 -62.06
C MET A 1 25.99 35.15 -61.07
N ARG A 2 26.96 34.66 -60.29
CA ARG A 2 26.90 33.41 -59.50
C ARG A 2 25.88 33.46 -58.35
N ALA A 3 25.29 32.30 -58.08
CA ALA A 3 24.49 32.00 -56.90
C ALA A 3 25.28 32.27 -55.61
N VAL A 4 24.65 32.97 -54.66
CA VAL A 4 25.09 33.00 -53.27
C VAL A 4 23.98 32.38 -52.43
N SER A 5 24.09 31.07 -52.26
CA SER A 5 23.38 30.33 -51.23
C SER A 5 23.93 30.72 -49.87
N LEU A 6 23.13 31.43 -49.07
CA LEU A 6 23.35 31.54 -47.63
C LEU A 6 22.15 30.89 -46.94
N ARG A 7 22.13 29.55 -46.93
CA ARG A 7 21.42 28.83 -45.87
C ARG A 7 22.33 28.90 -44.64
N PRO A 8 21.87 29.44 -43.50
CA PRO A 8 22.60 29.26 -42.26
C PRO A 8 22.67 27.76 -41.98
N ARG A 9 23.88 27.29 -41.65
CA ARG A 9 24.15 25.94 -41.16
C ARG A 9 23.10 25.60 -40.10
N CYS A 10 22.27 24.58 -40.34
CA CYS A 10 21.63 23.85 -39.24
C CYS A 10 22.78 23.30 -38.38
N GLY A 11 23.09 24.03 -37.31
CA GLY A 11 23.96 23.55 -36.27
C GLY A 11 23.32 22.30 -35.68
N ALA A 12 23.98 21.17 -35.85
CA ALA A 12 23.73 19.98 -35.06
C ALA A 12 23.87 20.37 -33.58
N GLY A 13 22.72 20.62 -32.97
CA GLY A 13 22.57 20.97 -31.58
C GLY A 13 21.46 20.11 -30.99
N CYS A 14 21.62 18.78 -31.06
CA CYS A 14 20.94 17.87 -30.15
C CYS A 14 21.49 18.12 -28.74
N ARG A 15 21.13 19.25 -28.14
CA ARG A 15 21.44 19.58 -26.75
C ARG A 15 20.17 20.10 -26.12
N GLY A 16 19.57 19.21 -25.33
CA GLY A 16 18.36 19.47 -24.59
C GLY A 16 17.44 18.26 -24.55
N LEU A 17 17.93 17.09 -24.12
CA LEU A 17 17.06 16.14 -23.45
C LEU A 17 16.71 16.72 -22.08
N GLY A 18 15.95 17.82 -22.08
CA GLY A 18 15.13 18.21 -20.96
C GLY A 18 13.88 17.36 -21.04
N LEU A 19 13.95 16.10 -20.57
CA LEU A 19 12.73 15.43 -20.19
C LEU A 19 12.15 16.26 -19.05
N GLU A 20 11.10 17.01 -19.38
CA GLU A 20 10.28 17.77 -18.45
C GLU A 20 10.05 16.95 -17.18
N PRO A 21 10.53 17.38 -16.00
CA PRO A 21 10.37 16.63 -14.76
C PRO A 21 8.88 16.32 -14.48
N ALA A 22 7.97 17.17 -14.96
CA ALA A 22 6.54 16.93 -14.92
C ALA A 22 6.10 15.66 -15.67
N ALA A 23 6.63 15.38 -16.85
CA ALA A 23 6.27 14.20 -17.65
C ALA A 23 6.75 12.90 -16.99
N ALA A 24 7.96 12.90 -16.41
CA ALA A 24 8.49 11.77 -15.66
C ALA A 24 7.68 11.51 -14.37
N ILE A 25 7.33 12.56 -13.63
CA ILE A 25 6.47 12.46 -12.45
C ILE A 25 5.08 11.92 -12.82
N MET A 26 4.48 12.41 -13.91
CA MET A 26 3.18 11.91 -14.37
C MET A 26 3.23 10.42 -14.75
N ALA A 27 4.26 10.00 -15.48
CA ALA A 27 4.45 8.59 -15.82
C ALA A 27 4.60 7.71 -14.56
N HIS A 28 5.35 8.18 -13.56
CA HIS A 28 5.49 7.50 -12.28
C HIS A 28 4.15 7.38 -11.55
N VAL A 29 3.37 8.47 -11.47
CA VAL A 29 2.04 8.47 -10.84
C VAL A 29 1.08 7.49 -11.53
N LEU A 30 1.07 7.45 -12.86
CA LEU A 30 0.26 6.50 -13.62
C LEU A 30 0.68 5.06 -13.37
N ASN A 31 1.99 4.79 -13.30
CA ASN A 31 2.51 3.46 -12.98
C ASN A 31 2.07 3.00 -11.57
N VAL A 32 2.21 3.86 -10.57
CA VAL A 32 1.75 3.58 -9.19
C VAL A 32 0.24 3.30 -9.17
N ASN A 33 -0.57 4.11 -9.87
CA ASN A 33 -2.01 3.90 -9.93
C ASN A 33 -2.37 2.53 -10.55
N ASN A 34 -1.65 2.11 -11.60
CA ASN A 34 -1.86 0.79 -12.21
C ASN A 34 -1.52 -0.35 -11.24
N GLU A 35 -0.41 -0.25 -10.51
CA GLU A 35 -0.05 -1.23 -9.49
C GLU A 35 -1.05 -1.27 -8.34
N VAL A 36 -1.57 -0.09 -7.91
CA VAL A 36 -2.64 -0.01 -6.92
C VAL A 36 -3.85 -0.83 -7.36
N VAL A 37 -4.30 -0.67 -8.61
CA VAL A 37 -5.45 -1.39 -9.15
C VAL A 37 -5.20 -2.90 -9.21
N LYS A 38 -3.99 -3.34 -9.65
CA LYS A 38 -3.62 -4.76 -9.74
C LYS A 38 -3.66 -5.46 -8.38
N LEU A 39 -3.13 -4.83 -7.33
CA LEU A 39 -3.00 -5.42 -6.01
C LEU A 39 -4.32 -5.47 -5.21
N ARG A 40 -5.37 -4.74 -5.61
CA ARG A 40 -6.69 -4.72 -4.93
C ARG A 40 -7.24 -6.12 -4.62
N LYS A 41 -7.12 -7.05 -5.58
CA LYS A 41 -7.64 -8.42 -5.42
C LYS A 41 -6.88 -9.18 -4.34
N GLU A 42 -5.56 -9.04 -4.33
CA GLU A 42 -4.70 -9.70 -3.35
C GLU A 42 -4.85 -9.09 -1.95
N VAL A 43 -4.98 -7.77 -1.85
CA VAL A 43 -5.27 -7.09 -0.56
C VAL A 43 -6.62 -7.55 0.00
N LYS A 44 -7.66 -7.67 -0.83
CA LYS A 44 -8.96 -8.20 -0.41
C LYS A 44 -8.84 -9.66 0.06
N ARG A 45 -8.10 -10.50 -0.67
CA ARG A 45 -7.84 -11.91 -0.29
C ARG A 45 -7.12 -12.01 1.05
N ALA A 46 -6.03 -11.28 1.22
CA ALA A 46 -5.25 -11.23 2.46
C ALA A 46 -6.13 -10.80 3.64
N ARG A 47 -6.94 -9.75 3.47
CA ARG A 47 -7.90 -9.30 4.50
C ARG A 47 -8.87 -10.41 4.90
N VAL A 48 -9.47 -11.11 3.94
CA VAL A 48 -10.40 -12.23 4.22
C VAL A 48 -9.70 -13.35 4.98
N LEU A 49 -8.49 -13.72 4.57
CA LEU A 49 -7.71 -14.78 5.24
C LEU A 49 -7.35 -14.41 6.68
N THR A 50 -6.93 -13.16 6.90
CA THR A 50 -6.61 -12.66 8.24
C THR A 50 -7.85 -12.62 9.13
N ILE A 51 -8.97 -12.08 8.64
CA ILE A 51 -10.24 -12.08 9.40
C ILE A 51 -10.63 -13.52 9.75
N ARG A 52 -10.58 -14.45 8.80
CA ARG A 52 -10.89 -15.87 9.04
C ARG A 52 -10.01 -16.48 10.13
N ARG A 53 -8.72 -16.14 10.15
CA ARG A 53 -7.77 -16.58 11.19
C ARG A 53 -8.18 -16.04 12.56
N LEU A 54 -8.45 -14.75 12.65
CA LEU A 54 -8.83 -14.09 13.91
C LEU A 54 -10.19 -14.59 14.43
N THR A 55 -11.18 -14.78 13.55
CA THR A 55 -12.48 -15.37 13.92
C THR A 55 -12.31 -16.78 14.49
N ARG A 56 -11.45 -17.62 13.91
CA ARG A 56 -11.13 -18.95 14.47
C ARG A 56 -10.44 -18.84 15.83
N HIS A 57 -9.55 -17.87 16.02
CA HIS A 57 -8.89 -17.62 17.30
C HIS A 57 -9.88 -17.19 18.38
N ILE A 58 -10.84 -16.32 18.04
CA ILE A 58 -11.94 -15.92 18.92
C ILE A 58 -12.76 -17.16 19.32
N GLY A 59 -13.14 -18.01 18.36
CA GLY A 59 -13.86 -19.25 18.65
C GLY A 59 -13.11 -20.14 19.65
N LYS A 60 -11.80 -20.32 19.45
CA LYS A 60 -10.95 -21.07 20.40
C LYS A 60 -10.90 -20.42 21.78
N LEU A 61 -10.81 -19.10 21.87
CA LEU A 61 -10.79 -18.38 23.15
C LEU A 61 -12.11 -18.53 23.92
N LYS A 62 -13.25 -18.48 23.22
CA LYS A 62 -14.57 -18.66 23.82
C LYS A 62 -14.84 -20.08 24.32
N LEU A 63 -14.19 -21.09 23.73
CA LEU A 63 -14.33 -22.49 24.13
C LEU A 63 -13.40 -22.90 25.28
N LYS A 64 -12.40 -22.08 25.65
CA LYS A 64 -11.48 -22.38 26.75
C LYS A 64 -12.22 -22.34 28.09
N LYS A 65 -12.17 -23.46 28.81
CA LYS A 65 -12.65 -23.60 30.19
C LYS A 65 -11.48 -23.44 31.16
N GLY A 66 -11.75 -23.06 32.41
CA GLY A 66 -10.74 -22.85 33.44
C GLY A 66 -11.31 -22.06 34.62
N SER A 67 -10.43 -21.50 35.46
CA SER A 67 -10.86 -20.58 36.52
C SER A 67 -11.54 -19.34 35.94
N GLU A 68 -12.43 -18.72 36.72
CA GLU A 68 -13.20 -17.54 36.31
C GLU A 68 -12.28 -16.41 35.80
N ASP A 69 -11.17 -16.17 36.48
CA ASP A 69 -10.16 -15.18 36.07
C ASP A 69 -9.60 -15.44 34.67
N VAL A 70 -9.33 -16.70 34.34
CA VAL A 70 -8.78 -17.10 33.03
C VAL A 70 -9.85 -16.94 31.95
N VAL A 71 -11.10 -17.29 32.25
CA VAL A 71 -12.23 -17.10 31.34
C VAL A 71 -12.45 -15.61 31.06
N LEU A 72 -12.44 -14.75 32.09
CA LEU A 72 -12.57 -13.30 31.94
C LEU A 72 -11.42 -12.68 31.13
N LYS A 73 -10.17 -13.13 31.33
CA LYS A 73 -9.03 -12.69 30.50
C LYS A 73 -9.20 -13.12 29.03
N ASN A 74 -9.67 -14.34 28.78
CA ASN A 74 -9.91 -14.83 27.43
C ASN A 74 -11.06 -14.08 26.73
N GLN A 75 -12.14 -13.76 27.44
CA GLN A 75 -13.24 -12.94 26.92
C GLN A 75 -12.76 -11.52 26.54
N ARG A 76 -12.00 -10.85 27.42
CA ARG A 76 -11.38 -9.55 27.10
C ARG A 76 -10.46 -9.61 25.89
N ARG A 77 -9.71 -10.70 25.71
CA ARG A 77 -8.88 -10.90 24.52
C ARG A 77 -9.74 -11.12 23.27
N ALA A 78 -10.81 -11.90 23.36
CA ALA A 78 -11.75 -12.10 22.26
C ALA A 78 -12.39 -10.78 21.83
N GLN A 79 -12.75 -9.91 22.78
CA GLN A 79 -13.32 -8.60 22.48
C GLN A 79 -12.35 -7.69 21.72
N ARG A 80 -11.08 -7.62 22.15
CA ARG A 80 -10.04 -6.88 21.43
C ARG A 80 -9.85 -7.37 19.99
N LEU A 81 -9.86 -8.69 19.78
CA LEU A 81 -9.78 -9.27 18.44
C LEU A 81 -11.01 -8.93 17.57
N ILE A 82 -12.19 -8.74 18.16
CA ILE A 82 -13.39 -8.30 17.45
C ILE A 82 -13.21 -6.85 16.99
N GLU A 83 -12.71 -5.98 17.86
CA GLU A 83 -12.41 -4.57 17.54
C GLU A 83 -11.37 -4.46 16.42
N GLU A 84 -10.30 -5.26 16.47
CA GLU A 84 -9.32 -5.35 15.38
C GLU A 84 -9.97 -5.75 14.04
N ILE A 85 -10.85 -6.76 14.04
CA ILE A 85 -11.59 -7.18 12.84
C ILE A 85 -12.46 -6.04 12.31
N HIS A 86 -13.13 -5.27 13.17
CA HIS A 86 -13.91 -4.12 12.75
C HIS A 86 -13.04 -3.06 12.10
N ALA A 87 -11.92 -2.68 12.73
CA ALA A 87 -10.96 -1.74 12.15
C ALA A 87 -10.46 -2.22 10.77
N MET A 88 -10.13 -3.51 10.62
CA MET A 88 -9.70 -4.08 9.33
C MET A 88 -10.76 -3.98 8.21
N LYS A 89 -12.05 -4.01 8.55
CA LYS A 89 -13.15 -3.91 7.57
C LYS A 89 -13.30 -2.49 7.02
N GLU A 90 -13.06 -1.48 7.85
CA GLU A 90 -13.17 -0.06 7.48
C GLU A 90 -12.04 0.40 6.55
N ILE A 91 -10.88 -0.26 6.60
CA ILE A 91 -9.72 0.10 5.77
C ILE A 91 -10.00 -0.19 4.28
N LYS A 92 -9.79 0.82 3.43
CA LYS A 92 -9.92 0.69 1.97
C LYS A 92 -8.69 -0.04 1.39
N PRO A 93 -8.87 -0.97 0.44
CA PRO A 93 -7.75 -1.74 -0.12
C PRO A 93 -6.73 -0.86 -0.84
N ASP A 94 -7.18 0.24 -1.44
CA ASP A 94 -6.31 1.18 -2.14
C ASP A 94 -5.41 1.94 -1.16
N GLN A 95 -5.89 2.24 0.05
CA GLN A 95 -5.08 2.89 1.09
C GLN A 95 -3.96 1.96 1.55
N VAL A 96 -4.27 0.67 1.75
CA VAL A 96 -3.25 -0.35 2.09
C VAL A 96 -2.20 -0.43 0.99
N THR A 97 -2.63 -0.41 -0.27
CA THR A 97 -1.72 -0.58 -1.40
C THR A 97 -0.85 0.65 -1.61
N LYS A 98 -1.43 1.85 -1.54
CA LYS A 98 -0.67 3.10 -1.60
C LYS A 98 0.35 3.17 -0.47
N PHE A 99 -0.06 2.89 0.77
CA PHE A 99 0.86 2.86 1.90
C PHE A 99 1.98 1.83 1.75
N ALA A 100 1.68 0.65 1.19
CA ALA A 100 2.69 -0.39 0.92
C ALA A 100 3.65 -0.02 -0.22
N LEU A 101 3.20 0.73 -1.22
CA LEU A 101 4.03 1.20 -2.34
C LEU A 101 4.80 2.50 -2.00
N GLU A 102 4.25 3.33 -1.12
CA GLU A 102 4.86 4.58 -0.63
C GLU A 102 5.95 4.31 0.43
N LYS A 103 5.85 3.22 1.18
CA LYS A 103 6.84 2.87 2.21
C LYS A 103 7.82 1.82 1.71
N GLU A 104 9.09 2.20 1.60
CA GLU A 104 10.16 1.33 2.12
C GLU A 104 9.85 1.12 3.61
N ILE A 105 9.30 -0.05 3.97
CA ILE A 105 8.92 -0.34 5.35
C ILE A 105 10.21 -0.53 6.16
N ASN A 106 10.80 0.57 6.65
CA ASN A 106 11.85 0.50 7.65
C ASN A 106 11.20 0.17 8.99
N PHE A 107 11.57 -0.97 9.59
CA PHE A 107 11.05 -1.47 10.87
C PHE A 107 11.08 -0.39 11.97
N GLU A 108 12.10 0.48 11.96
CA GLU A 108 12.24 1.58 12.90
C GLU A 108 11.11 2.62 12.82
N SER A 109 10.60 2.88 11.60
CA SER A 109 9.46 3.81 11.41
C SER A 109 8.14 3.25 11.92
N VAL A 110 8.01 1.93 11.97
CA VAL A 110 6.82 1.23 12.47
C VAL A 110 6.82 1.19 14.00
N CYS A 111 7.99 0.99 14.63
CA CYS A 111 8.13 1.01 16.08
C CYS A 111 7.91 2.39 16.72
N LYS A 112 8.10 3.49 15.98
CA LYS A 112 7.84 4.87 16.48
C LYS A 112 6.35 5.27 16.42
N MET A 113 5.49 4.44 15.83
CA MET A 113 4.05 4.71 15.68
C MET A 113 3.16 3.92 16.67
N ILE A 114 3.76 3.15 17.59
CA ILE A 114 3.10 2.38 18.65
C ILE A 114 3.60 2.90 20.00
#